data_AF-A0A917FUX4-F1
#
_entry.id   AF-A0A917FUX4-F1
#
_cell.length_a   1.000
_cell.length_b   1.000
_cell.length_c   1.000
_cell.angle_alpha   90.00
_cell.angle_beta   90.00
_cell.angle_gamma   90.00
#
_symmetry.space_group_name_H-M   'P 1'
#
loop_
_entity.id
_entity.type
_entity.pdbx_description
1 polymer ?
#
loop_
_entity_poly.entity_id
_entity_poly.type
_entity_poly.pdbx_seq_one_letter_code
_entity_poly.pdbx_strand_id
1 'polypeptide(L)'
;MTNNRKGLMPMLQPYVIIQHLEPRFIVHNTYKRECQYFRYITLSVNDLETILYQMNSEDKTYFEFHNAGFPITQGTLLNGHARLAHQIYIYLQREKNISLPEILNGKDFYIRLIA
;
A
#
# COMPACT_ATOMS: atom_id res chain seq x y z
N MET A 1 26.82 16.08 -29.85
CA MET A 1 26.73 15.08 -28.77
C MET A 1 25.89 15.66 -27.65
N THR A 2 24.57 15.46 -27.69
CA THR A 2 23.63 15.99 -26.70
C THR A 2 23.31 14.89 -25.68
N ASN A 3 23.77 15.10 -24.45
CA ASN A 3 23.49 14.27 -23.27
C ASN A 3 22.00 14.38 -22.90
N ASN A 4 21.20 13.44 -23.38
CA ASN A 4 19.84 13.22 -22.86
C ASN A 4 19.91 12.42 -21.56
N ARG A 5 20.15 13.10 -20.43
CA ARG A 5 19.79 12.55 -19.12
C ARG A 5 18.27 12.59 -19.00
N LYS A 6 17.59 11.61 -19.60
CA LYS A 6 16.25 11.24 -19.11
C LYS A 6 16.44 10.88 -17.64
N GLY A 7 15.93 11.73 -16.74
CA GLY A 7 15.98 11.49 -15.31
C GLY A 7 15.41 10.11 -15.04
N LEU A 8 16.25 9.20 -14.54
CA LEU A 8 15.76 7.95 -13.97
C LEU A 8 14.80 8.36 -12.85
N MET A 9 13.51 8.10 -13.03
CA MET A 9 12.63 8.01 -11.89
C MET A 9 13.25 6.95 -10.97
N PRO A 10 13.48 7.23 -9.67
CA PRO A 10 14.01 6.22 -8.77
C PRO A 10 13.10 5.00 -8.85
N MET A 11 13.67 3.85 -9.19
CA MET A 11 12.94 2.59 -9.16
C MET A 11 12.34 2.45 -7.77
N LEU A 12 11.01 2.46 -7.69
CA LEU A 12 10.31 2.20 -6.44
C LEU A 12 10.61 0.74 -6.07
N GLN A 13 11.36 0.53 -5.01
CA GLN A 13 11.63 -0.81 -4.50
C GLN A 13 10.35 -1.34 -3.84
N PRO A 14 9.72 -2.40 -4.38
CA PRO A 14 8.56 -2.99 -3.75
C PRO A 14 8.93 -3.58 -2.38
N TYR A 15 7.95 -3.65 -1.48
CA TYR A 15 8.06 -4.38 -0.22
C TYR A 15 9.04 -3.81 0.81
N VAL A 16 9.20 -2.49 0.84
CA VAL A 16 9.91 -1.78 1.91
C VAL A 16 9.01 -0.69 2.50
N ILE A 17 9.08 -0.49 3.81
CA ILE A 17 8.43 0.66 4.46
C ILE A 17 9.29 1.91 4.23
N ILE A 18 8.73 2.88 3.51
CA ILE A 18 9.37 4.16 3.23
C ILE A 18 8.74 5.22 4.12
N GLN A 19 9.58 6.03 4.77
CA GLN A 19 9.16 7.17 5.58
C GLN A 19 9.36 8.48 4.82
N HIS A 20 8.55 9.49 5.13
CA HIS A 20 8.70 10.83 4.58
C HIS A 20 8.38 11.89 5.64
N LEU A 21 9.01 13.07 5.52
CA LEU A 21 8.88 14.17 6.48
C LEU A 21 7.54 14.89 6.35
N GLU A 22 7.07 15.09 5.12
CA GLU A 22 5.81 15.78 4.83
C GLU A 22 4.64 14.80 4.76
N PRO A 23 3.49 15.09 5.40
CA PRO A 23 2.38 14.15 5.40
C PRO A 23 1.76 13.92 4.02
N ARG A 24 1.20 12.72 3.84
CA ARG A 24 0.28 12.41 2.75
C ARG A 24 -1.13 12.25 3.29
N PHE A 25 -2.07 12.90 2.63
CA PHE A 25 -3.49 12.86 2.96
C PHE A 25 -4.20 11.92 2.00
N ILE A 26 -4.94 10.97 2.54
CA ILE A 26 -5.75 10.02 1.77
C ILE A 26 -7.14 10.02 2.35
N VAL A 27 -8.15 10.16 1.50
CA VAL A 27 -9.54 10.19 1.94
C VAL A 27 -9.96 8.78 2.38
N HIS A 28 -10.57 8.68 3.55
CA HIS A 28 -11.22 7.47 4.00
C HIS A 28 -12.55 7.28 3.27
N ASN A 29 -12.79 6.11 2.68
CA ASN A 29 -13.99 5.91 1.87
C ASN A 29 -15.30 6.11 2.64
N THR A 30 -15.53 5.43 3.77
CA THR A 30 -16.80 5.59 4.51
C THR A 30 -16.95 6.95 5.18
N TYR A 31 -15.93 7.38 5.94
CA TYR A 31 -16.02 8.62 6.73
C TYR A 31 -15.84 9.92 5.94
N LYS A 32 -15.38 9.84 4.69
CA LYS A 32 -15.09 11.01 3.84
C LYS A 32 -14.15 12.04 4.48
N ARG A 33 -13.33 11.60 5.45
CA ARG A 33 -12.30 12.40 6.13
C ARG A 33 -10.93 12.10 5.55
N GLU A 34 -10.01 13.05 5.63
CA GLU A 34 -8.61 12.82 5.27
C GLU A 34 -7.87 12.15 6.42
N CYS A 35 -7.22 11.03 6.13
CA CYS A 35 -6.27 10.37 7.00
C CYS A 35 -4.87 10.86 6.65
N GLN A 36 -4.08 11.16 7.68
CA GLN A 36 -2.72 11.68 7.55
C GLN A 36 -1.70 10.55 7.77
N TYR A 37 -0.77 10.38 6.84
CA TYR A 37 0.24 9.35 6.90
C TYR A 37 1.65 9.92 6.67
N PHE A 38 2.65 9.29 7.29
CA PHE A 38 4.08 9.64 7.18
C PHE A 38 4.95 8.50 6.63
N ARG A 39 4.32 7.37 6.32
CA ARG A 39 5.00 6.20 5.78
C ARG A 39 4.11 5.41 4.84
N TYR A 40 4.73 4.67 3.93
CA TYR A 40 4.03 3.82 2.98
C TYR A 40 4.80 2.57 2.62
N ILE A 41 4.09 1.64 1.99
CA ILE A 41 4.63 0.51 1.26
C ILE A 41 4.21 0.61 -0.21
N THR A 42 5.05 0.12 -1.12
CA THR A 42 4.67 -0.11 -2.51
C THR A 42 4.32 -1.58 -2.74
N LEU A 43 3.18 -1.81 -3.36
CA LEU A 43 2.72 -3.12 -3.85
C LEU A 43 2.40 -3.00 -5.33
N SER A 44 2.66 -4.05 -6.11
CA SER A 44 2.11 -4.07 -7.47
C SER A 44 0.59 -4.20 -7.42
N VAL A 45 -0.08 -3.74 -8.46
CA VAL A 45 -1.53 -3.96 -8.62
C VAL A 45 -1.87 -5.44 -8.47
N ASN A 46 -1.11 -6.32 -9.14
CA ASN A 46 -1.32 -7.77 -9.12
C ASN A 46 -1.17 -8.37 -7.71
N ASP A 47 -0.19 -7.91 -6.93
CA ASP A 47 -0.01 -8.40 -5.57
C ASP A 47 -1.20 -8.00 -4.69
N LEU A 48 -1.68 -6.75 -4.82
CA LEU A 48 -2.85 -6.32 -4.06
C LEU A 48 -4.10 -7.12 -4.46
N GLU A 49 -4.34 -7.33 -5.75
CA GLU A 49 -5.47 -8.15 -6.22
C GLU A 49 -5.40 -9.58 -5.66
N THR A 50 -4.20 -10.17 -5.62
CA THR A 50 -4.00 -11.50 -5.04
C THR A 50 -4.30 -11.51 -3.53
N ILE A 51 -3.80 -10.50 -2.80
CA ILE A 51 -4.09 -10.33 -1.37
C ILE A 51 -5.60 -10.22 -1.15
N LEU A 52 -6.28 -9.35 -1.90
CA LEU A 52 -7.72 -9.15 -1.81
C LEU A 52 -8.47 -10.45 -2.14
N TYR A 53 -8.06 -11.19 -3.17
CA TYR A 53 -8.67 -12.47 -3.53
C TYR A 53 -8.63 -13.47 -2.36
N GLN A 54 -7.48 -13.57 -1.68
CA GLN A 54 -7.21 -14.49 -0.57
C GLN A 54 -7.88 -14.10 0.76
N MET A 55 -8.31 -12.84 0.93
CA MET A 55 -8.97 -12.40 2.16
C MET A 55 -10.32 -13.12 2.39
N ASN A 56 -10.61 -13.38 3.67
CA ASN A 56 -11.94 -13.77 4.11
C ASN A 56 -12.94 -12.60 3.98
N SER A 57 -14.24 -12.89 4.14
CA SER A 57 -15.30 -11.90 3.98
C SER A 57 -15.22 -10.72 4.96
N GLU A 58 -14.76 -10.97 6.19
CA GLU A 58 -14.66 -9.92 7.21
C GLU A 58 -13.54 -8.93 6.88
N ASP A 59 -12.38 -9.44 6.47
CA ASP A 59 -11.23 -8.62 6.07
C ASP A 59 -11.52 -7.83 4.79
N LYS A 60 -12.22 -8.44 3.81
CA LYS A 60 -12.70 -7.74 2.59
C LYS A 60 -13.63 -6.58 2.94
N THR A 61 -14.63 -6.84 3.79
CA THR A 61 -15.58 -5.81 4.24
C THR A 61 -14.84 -4.66 4.93
N TYR A 62 -13.84 -4.98 5.76
CA TYR A 62 -13.05 -3.97 6.45
C TYR A 62 -12.17 -3.17 5.46
N PHE A 63 -11.56 -3.83 4.47
CA PHE A 63 -10.85 -3.15 3.39
C PHE A 63 -11.77 -2.19 2.62
N GLU A 64 -12.96 -2.63 2.22
CA GLU A 64 -13.94 -1.85 1.48
C GLU A 64 -14.42 -0.62 2.26
N PHE A 65 -14.60 -0.77 3.58
CA PHE A 65 -14.93 0.34 4.47
C PHE A 65 -13.90 1.47 4.39
N HIS A 66 -12.62 1.13 4.26
CA HIS A 66 -11.55 2.12 4.11
C HIS A 66 -11.36 2.60 2.66
N ASN A 67 -11.58 1.74 1.67
CA ASN A 67 -11.02 1.91 0.32
C ASN A 67 -11.97 1.67 -0.87
N ALA A 68 -13.24 1.28 -0.71
CA ALA A 68 -14.09 0.85 -1.84
C ALA A 68 -14.34 1.91 -2.94
N GLY A 69 -14.08 3.18 -2.68
CA GLY A 69 -14.19 4.27 -3.68
C GLY A 69 -12.93 4.48 -4.52
N PHE A 70 -11.85 3.74 -4.29
CA PHE A 70 -10.57 3.93 -4.97
C PHE A 70 -10.34 2.86 -6.03
N PRO A 71 -9.95 3.24 -7.26
CA PRO A 71 -9.65 2.27 -8.31
C PRO A 71 -8.38 1.49 -7.96
N ILE A 72 -8.38 0.18 -8.18
CA ILE A 72 -7.19 -0.66 -8.00
C ILE A 72 -6.32 -0.57 -9.27
N THR A 73 -5.63 0.55 -9.44
CA THR A 73 -4.77 0.84 -10.59
C THR A 73 -3.46 1.49 -10.16
N GLN A 74 -2.47 1.50 -11.06
CA GLN A 74 -1.17 2.12 -10.80
C GLN A 74 -1.34 3.58 -10.37
N GLY A 75 -0.61 3.98 -9.32
CA GLY A 75 -0.64 5.33 -8.78
C GLY A 75 -1.70 5.55 -7.71
N THR A 76 -2.67 4.65 -7.55
CA THR A 76 -3.65 4.74 -6.46
C THR A 76 -2.96 4.69 -5.11
N LEU A 77 -3.43 5.56 -4.22
CA LEU A 77 -3.07 5.58 -2.81
C LEU A 77 -4.23 5.03 -1.98
N LEU A 78 -3.96 4.04 -1.14
CA LEU A 78 -4.97 3.38 -0.32
C LEU A 78 -4.65 3.54 1.17
N ASN A 79 -5.67 3.66 1.99
CA ASN A 79 -5.53 3.68 3.44
C ASN A 79 -5.05 2.31 3.92
N GLY A 80 -3.88 2.29 4.57
CA GLY A 80 -3.41 1.13 5.31
C GLY A 80 -4.06 1.08 6.69
N HIS A 81 -4.32 -0.14 7.16
CA HIS A 81 -4.85 -0.42 8.50
C HIS A 81 -4.28 -1.74 9.00
N ALA A 82 -4.36 -2.00 10.31
CA ALA A 82 -3.72 -3.15 10.95
C ALA A 82 -4.10 -4.50 10.30
N ARG A 83 -5.39 -4.74 10.01
CA ARG A 83 -5.83 -5.97 9.34
C ARG A 83 -5.20 -6.14 7.95
N LEU A 84 -5.12 -5.08 7.15
CA LEU A 84 -4.46 -5.11 5.85
C LEU A 84 -2.96 -5.31 5.96
N ALA A 85 -2.31 -4.72 6.97
CA ALA A 85 -0.89 -4.97 7.26
C ALA A 85 -0.62 -6.46 7.53
N HIS A 86 -1.48 -7.12 8.30
CA HIS A 86 -1.40 -8.57 8.53
C HIS A 86 -1.55 -9.38 7.25
N GLN A 87 -2.52 -9.04 6.41
CA GLN A 87 -2.74 -9.73 5.13
C GLN A 87 -1.56 -9.55 4.16
N ILE A 88 -1.02 -8.32 4.08
CA ILE A 88 0.20 -8.03 3.32
C ILE A 88 1.38 -8.84 3.85
N TYR A 89 1.61 -8.86 5.16
CA TYR A 89 2.72 -9.60 5.76
C TYR A 89 2.63 -11.10 5.45
N ILE A 90 1.45 -11.71 5.62
CA ILE A 90 1.22 -13.13 5.33
C ILE A 90 1.50 -13.42 3.84
N TYR A 91 1.00 -12.58 2.94
CA TYR A 91 1.24 -12.72 1.51
C TYR A 91 2.73 -12.64 1.16
N LEU A 92 3.43 -11.62 1.65
CA LEU A 92 4.86 -11.44 1.39
C LEU A 92 5.69 -12.62 1.90
N GLN A 93 5.35 -13.14 3.08
CA GLN A 93 6.04 -14.29 3.65
C GLN A 93 5.80 -15.56 2.82
N ARG A 94 4.55 -15.83 2.43
CA ARG A 94 4.18 -17.08 1.73
C ARG A 94 4.54 -17.09 0.26
N GLU A 95 4.24 -16.00 -0.45
CA GLU A 95 4.31 -15.95 -1.92
C GLU A 95 5.61 -15.33 -2.44
N LYS A 96 6.29 -14.51 -1.62
CA LYS A 96 7.52 -13.81 -2.02
C LYS A 96 8.75 -14.21 -1.21
N ASN A 97 8.59 -14.99 -0.13
CA ASN A 97 9.65 -15.28 0.84
C ASN A 97 10.31 -14.00 1.39
N ILE A 98 9.51 -12.95 1.59
CA ILE A 98 9.94 -11.64 2.12
C ILE A 98 9.41 -11.50 3.56
N SER A 99 10.31 -11.15 4.47
CA SER A 99 9.97 -10.78 5.84
C SER A 99 9.96 -9.26 5.99
N LEU A 100 8.81 -8.69 6.35
CA LEU A 100 8.65 -7.24 6.58
C LEU A 100 7.91 -6.99 7.91
N PRO A 101 8.50 -7.33 9.07
CA PRO A 101 7.83 -7.21 10.37
C PRO A 101 7.48 -5.75 10.72
N GLU A 102 8.14 -4.76 10.12
CA GLU A 102 7.93 -3.33 10.36
C GLU A 102 6.54 -2.84 9.94
N ILE A 103 5.83 -3.60 9.10
CA ILE A 103 4.45 -3.29 8.73
C ILE A 103 3.48 -3.60 9.88
N LEU A 104 3.85 -4.48 10.82
CA LEU A 104 3.01 -4.94 11.94
C LEU A 104 3.21 -4.13 13.23
N ASN A 105 3.96 -3.03 13.19
CA ASN A 105 4.33 -2.26 14.39
C ASN A 105 3.24 -1.32 14.95
N GLY A 106 1.99 -1.46 14.50
CA GLY A 106 0.85 -0.66 14.94
C GLY A 106 0.84 0.80 14.46
N LYS A 107 1.86 1.26 13.71
CA LYS A 107 1.87 2.61 13.16
C LYS A 107 0.99 2.70 11.90
N ASP A 108 0.34 3.83 11.69
CA ASP A 108 -0.43 4.06 10.47
C ASP A 108 0.50 4.11 9.23
N PHE A 109 -0.04 3.70 8.08
CA PHE A 109 0.67 3.72 6.79
C PHE A 109 -0.33 3.82 5.65
N TYR A 110 0.15 4.13 4.45
CA TYR A 110 -0.62 3.96 3.23
C TYR A 110 0.05 3.02 2.24
N ILE A 111 -0.70 2.60 1.23
CA ILE A 111 -0.18 1.78 0.13
C ILE A 111 -0.13 2.63 -1.12
N ARG A 112 0.98 2.57 -1.84
CA ARG A 112 1.09 3.12 -3.19
C ARG A 112 1.15 1.98 -4.21
N LEU A 113 0.17 1.94 -5.10
CA LEU A 113 0.16 0.92 -6.16
C LEU A 113 1.14 1.28 -7.27
N ILE A 114 1.95 0.30 -7.66
CA ILE A 114 2.89 0.37 -8.79
C ILE A 114 2.48 -0.64 -9.87
N ALA A 115 3.00 -0.45 -11.08
CA ALA A 115 2.83 -1.41 -12.16
C ALA A 115 3.55 -2.73 -11.84
#